data_AF-S7ZF51-F1
#
_entry.id   AF-S7ZF51-F1
#
_cell.length_a   1.000
_cell.length_b   1.000
_cell.length_c   1.000
_cell.angle_alpha   90.00
_cell.angle_beta   90.00
_cell.angle_gamma   90.00
#
_symmetry.space_group_name_H-M   'P 1'
#
loop_
_entity.id
_entity.type
_entity.pdbx_description
1 polymer ?
#
loop_
_entity_poly.entity_id
_entity_poly.type
_entity_poly.pdbx_seq_one_letter_code
_entity_poly.pdbx_strand_id
1 'polypeptide(L)'
;MDPDPLVNGPFDSEDDLNEAMTRKYVSNGGPRLRAEYFRRCFPLILRGHEPTFTHGDVQRKNIVICDEDHAGHEAPSIVIIDWENAGWYPAYWEYCMAVCALRWDDNWCLWIDSFLETFVPEAAWFQSLRLELWS
;
A
#
# COMPACT_ATOMS: atom_id res chain seq x y z
N MET A 1 -7.41 22.29 4.82
CA MET A 1 -7.83 21.71 6.12
C MET A 1 -6.59 21.18 6.77
N ASP A 2 -6.46 21.36 8.08
CA ASP A 2 -5.39 20.72 8.84
C ASP A 2 -5.59 19.19 8.83
N PRO A 3 -4.52 18.39 8.81
CA PRO A 3 -4.62 16.94 8.86
C PRO A 3 -5.28 16.51 10.17
N ASP A 4 -6.31 15.67 10.10
CA ASP A 4 -6.93 15.05 11.26
C ASP A 4 -6.01 13.92 11.75
N PRO A 5 -5.38 14.03 12.95
CA PRO A 5 -4.46 13.00 13.44
C PRO A 5 -5.14 11.63 13.60
N LEU A 6 -6.47 11.57 13.74
CA LEU A 6 -7.22 10.32 13.80
C LEU A 6 -7.35 9.61 12.44
N VAL A 7 -6.98 10.29 11.35
CA VAL A 7 -7.07 9.79 9.97
C VAL A 7 -5.72 9.79 9.27
N ASN A 8 -4.84 10.72 9.63
CA ASN A 8 -3.57 10.96 8.94
C ASN A 8 -2.35 10.43 9.71
N GLY A 9 -2.55 9.95 10.94
CA GLY A 9 -1.49 9.41 11.77
C GLY A 9 -0.56 10.48 12.35
N PRO A 10 0.58 10.08 12.95
CA PRO A 10 1.07 8.69 13.07
C PRO A 10 0.13 7.80 13.90
N PHE A 11 0.25 6.48 13.73
CA PHE A 11 -0.53 5.48 14.45
C PHE A 11 0.40 4.61 15.31
N ASP A 12 -0.04 4.29 16.52
CA ASP A 12 0.74 3.47 17.47
C ASP A 12 0.55 1.97 17.24
N SER A 13 -0.50 1.59 16.49
CA SER A 13 -0.81 0.20 16.17
C SER A 13 -1.49 0.03 14.82
N GLU A 14 -1.47 -1.19 14.30
CA GLU A 14 -2.24 -1.58 13.11
C GLU A 14 -3.76 -1.44 13.33
N ASP A 15 -4.23 -1.65 14.56
CA ASP A 15 -5.64 -1.43 14.92
C ASP A 15 -6.04 0.06 14.82
N ASP A 16 -5.15 0.97 15.22
CA ASP A 16 -5.37 2.41 15.07
C ASP A 16 -5.42 2.80 13.58
N LEU A 17 -4.55 2.23 12.76
CA LEU A 17 -4.57 2.40 11.29
C LEU A 17 -5.88 1.83 10.69
N ASN A 18 -6.34 0.66 11.14
CA ASN A 18 -7.61 0.06 10.70
C ASN A 18 -8.82 0.97 11.00
N GLU A 19 -8.86 1.55 12.21
CA GLU A 19 -9.90 2.51 12.57
C GLU A 19 -9.78 3.80 11.75
N ALA A 20 -8.57 4.31 11.54
CA ALA A 20 -8.33 5.50 10.72
C ALA A 20 -8.79 5.31 9.26
N MET A 21 -8.48 4.17 8.65
CA MET A 21 -8.97 3.81 7.32
C MET A 21 -10.50 3.78 7.28
N THR A 22 -11.15 3.22 8.30
CA THR A 22 -12.61 3.19 8.40
C THR A 22 -13.21 4.60 8.58
N ARG A 23 -12.57 5.48 9.37
CA ARG A 23 -12.98 6.88 9.52
C ARG A 23 -12.88 7.64 8.22
N LYS A 24 -11.76 7.49 7.51
CA LYS A 24 -11.52 8.10 6.20
C LYS A 24 -12.56 7.65 5.18
N TYR A 25 -12.90 6.36 5.21
CA TYR A 25 -13.94 5.81 4.36
C TYR A 25 -15.29 6.53 4.55
N VAL A 26 -15.70 6.72 5.81
CA VAL A 26 -16.94 7.44 6.13
C VAL A 26 -16.84 8.93 5.76
N SER A 27 -15.69 9.58 5.98
CA SER A 27 -15.50 10.99 5.61
C SER A 27 -15.57 11.22 4.10
N ASN A 28 -15.17 10.22 3.31
CA ASN A 28 -15.30 10.23 1.85
C ASN A 28 -16.74 9.95 1.36
N GLY A 29 -17.71 9.85 2.27
CA GLY A 29 -19.12 9.59 1.93
C GLY A 29 -19.51 8.11 1.90
N GLY A 30 -18.63 7.21 2.34
CA GLY A 30 -18.89 5.79 2.44
C GLY A 30 -20.08 5.45 3.37
N PRO A 31 -20.93 4.45 3.03
CA PRO A 31 -22.02 4.01 3.90
C PRO A 31 -21.54 3.52 5.29
N ARG A 32 -22.14 4.08 6.35
CA ARG A 32 -21.79 3.76 7.74
C ARG A 32 -21.94 2.28 8.10
N LEU A 33 -22.94 1.59 7.53
CA LEU A 33 -23.12 0.15 7.78
C LEU A 33 -21.98 -0.70 7.20
N ARG A 34 -21.42 -0.29 6.06
CA ARG A 34 -20.26 -0.95 5.47
C ARG A 34 -18.98 -0.63 6.25
N ALA A 35 -18.86 0.59 6.74
CA ALA A 35 -17.79 0.96 7.68
C ALA A 35 -17.83 0.07 8.95
N GLU A 36 -19.02 -0.15 9.52
CA GLU A 36 -19.18 -1.04 10.67
C GLU A 36 -18.83 -2.50 10.36
N TYR A 37 -19.15 -2.95 9.15
CA TYR A 37 -18.71 -4.25 8.68
C TYR A 37 -17.17 -4.33 8.59
N PHE A 38 -16.50 -3.31 8.03
CA PHE A 38 -15.03 -3.25 7.98
C PHE A 38 -14.39 -3.27 9.38
N ARG A 39 -14.92 -2.53 10.36
CA ARG A 39 -14.43 -2.58 11.75
C ARG A 39 -14.43 -3.97 12.36
N ARG A 40 -15.36 -4.83 11.94
CA ARG A 40 -15.46 -6.22 12.42
C ARG A 40 -14.53 -7.16 11.66
N CYS A 41 -14.18 -6.84 10.42
CA CYS A 41 -13.40 -7.69 9.54
C CYS A 41 -11.89 -7.40 9.61
N PHE A 42 -11.48 -6.12 9.66
CA PHE A 42 -10.06 -5.76 9.61
C PHE A 42 -9.24 -6.40 10.74
N PRO A 43 -9.68 -6.41 12.02
CA PRO A 43 -8.93 -7.07 13.09
C PRO A 43 -8.84 -8.60 12.97
N LEU A 44 -9.47 -9.22 11.96
CA LEU A 44 -9.35 -10.65 11.65
C LEU A 44 -8.33 -10.94 10.56
N ILE A 45 -8.01 -9.94 9.73
CA ILE A 45 -7.16 -10.08 8.53
C ILE A 45 -5.94 -9.16 8.63
N LEU A 46 -6.17 -7.86 8.84
CA LEU A 46 -5.14 -6.82 8.99
C LEU A 46 -4.71 -6.76 10.46
N ARG A 47 -3.93 -7.77 10.90
CA ARG A 47 -3.47 -7.89 12.29
C ARG A 47 -2.10 -8.52 12.42
N GLY A 48 -1.31 -8.02 13.38
CA GLY A 48 -0.04 -8.61 13.78
C GLY A 48 1.09 -8.42 12.76
N HIS A 49 0.97 -7.44 11.88
CA HIS A 49 1.99 -7.14 10.89
C HIS A 49 2.96 -6.09 11.44
N GLU A 50 4.25 -6.40 11.39
CA GLU A 50 5.29 -5.46 11.79
C GLU A 50 5.35 -4.26 10.82
N PRO A 51 5.67 -3.05 11.31
CA PRO A 51 5.86 -1.89 10.46
C PRO A 51 7.14 -2.04 9.63
N THR A 52 7.02 -1.80 8.33
CA THR A 52 8.13 -1.78 7.37
C THR A 52 8.16 -0.43 6.68
N PHE A 53 9.35 0.00 6.24
CA PHE A 53 9.45 1.19 5.40
C PHE A 53 9.07 0.83 3.97
N THR A 54 7.90 1.29 3.54
CA THR A 54 7.33 1.00 2.21
C THR A 54 7.51 2.21 1.30
N HIS A 55 7.73 1.97 0.02
CA HIS A 55 7.68 2.97 -1.04
C HIS A 55 6.25 3.49 -1.29
N GLY A 56 5.25 2.61 -1.22
CA GLY A 56 3.83 2.97 -1.33
C GLY A 56 3.32 3.16 -2.77
N ASP A 57 4.21 3.21 -3.77
CA ASP A 57 3.86 3.23 -5.20
C ASP A 57 4.83 2.42 -6.09
N VAL A 58 5.11 1.15 -5.77
CA VAL A 58 5.96 0.26 -6.58
C VAL A 58 5.29 -0.14 -7.91
N GLN A 59 5.28 0.82 -8.83
CA GLN A 59 4.91 0.60 -10.23
C GLN A 59 6.18 0.61 -11.11
N ARG A 60 6.13 -0.07 -12.26
CA ARG A 60 7.24 -0.11 -13.23
C ARG A 60 7.80 1.28 -13.58
N LYS A 61 6.94 2.29 -13.69
CA LYS A 61 7.33 3.68 -13.98
C LYS A 61 8.28 4.29 -12.94
N ASN A 62 8.31 3.73 -11.73
CA ASN A 62 9.07 4.22 -10.59
C ASN A 62 10.34 3.40 -10.34
N ILE A 63 10.65 2.43 -11.21
CA ILE A 63 11.86 1.59 -11.16
C ILE A 63 12.66 1.86 -12.43
N VAL A 64 13.82 2.49 -12.28
CA VAL A 64 14.73 2.83 -13.37
C VAL A 64 15.87 1.83 -13.43
N ILE A 65 16.08 1.23 -14.60
CA ILE A 65 17.23 0.38 -14.88
C ILE A 65 18.27 1.22 -15.61
N CYS A 66 19.46 1.33 -15.04
CA CYS A 66 20.58 2.08 -15.60
C CYS A 66 21.61 1.09 -16.17
N ASP A 67 21.70 1.01 -17.49
CA ASP A 67 22.61 0.07 -18.17
C ASP A 67 24.09 0.51 -18.13
N GLU A 68 24.36 1.78 -17.86
CA GLU A 68 25.69 2.34 -17.70
C GLU A 68 25.73 3.20 -16.43
N ASP A 69 26.23 2.64 -15.34
CA ASP A 69 26.65 3.49 -14.23
C ASP A 69 27.97 4.15 -14.62
N HIS A 70 28.09 5.48 -14.49
CA HIS A 70 29.33 6.23 -14.75
C HIS A 70 30.53 5.77 -13.89
N ALA A 71 30.30 4.83 -12.96
CA ALA A 71 31.27 4.12 -12.14
C ALA A 71 31.92 2.89 -12.82
N GLY A 72 31.51 2.51 -14.04
CA GLY A 72 32.13 1.40 -14.78
C GLY A 72 31.72 0.00 -14.32
N HIS A 73 30.51 -0.15 -13.78
CA HIS A 73 29.95 -1.45 -13.41
C HIS A 73 29.48 -2.23 -14.66
N GLU A 74 29.76 -3.53 -14.72
CA GLU A 74 29.33 -4.41 -15.83
C GLU A 74 27.87 -4.86 -15.74
N ALA A 75 27.20 -4.60 -14.61
CA ALA A 75 25.80 -4.99 -14.36
C ALA A 75 24.91 -3.74 -14.25
N PRO A 76 23.66 -3.80 -14.75
CA PRO A 76 22.74 -2.69 -14.66
C PRO A 76 22.42 -2.37 -13.19
N SER A 77 22.41 -1.08 -12.83
CA SER A 77 21.97 -0.64 -11.51
C SER A 77 20.48 -0.31 -11.51
N ILE A 78 19.84 -0.45 -10.35
CA ILE A 78 18.40 -0.21 -10.16
C ILE A 78 18.24 1.01 -9.25
N VAL A 79 17.48 1.99 -9.71
CA VAL A 79 17.13 3.19 -8.95
C VAL A 79 15.61 3.24 -8.77
N ILE A 80 15.17 3.37 -7.52
CA ILE A 80 13.75 3.58 -7.18
C ILE A 80 13.52 5.08 -6.96
N ILE A 81 12.52 5.63 -7.64
CA ILE A 81 12.15 7.05 -7.61
C ILE A 81 10.69 7.20 -7.18
N ASP A 82 10.23 8.45 -6.96
CA ASP A 82 8.83 8.76 -6.64
C ASP A 82 8.38 8.34 -5.22
N TRP A 83 9.21 8.65 -4.22
CA TRP A 83 9.03 8.32 -2.80
C TRP A 83 7.96 9.17 -2.06
N GLU A 84 7.11 9.92 -2.75
CA GLU A 84 6.16 10.85 -2.12
C GLU A 84 5.10 10.16 -1.25
N ASN A 85 4.82 8.88 -1.54
CA ASN A 85 3.89 8.03 -0.80
C ASN A 85 4.58 7.10 0.21
N ALA A 86 5.89 7.26 0.40
CA ALA A 86 6.66 6.40 1.26
C ALA A 86 6.38 6.66 2.73
N GLY A 87 6.46 5.61 3.54
CA GLY A 87 6.18 5.69 4.97
C GLY A 87 6.36 4.37 5.69
N TRP A 88 6.19 4.41 7.00
CA TRP A 88 6.15 3.21 7.83
C TRP A 88 4.73 2.67 7.85
N TYR A 89 4.52 1.54 7.21
CA TYR A 89 3.23 0.87 7.10
C TYR A 89 3.38 -0.62 7.43
N PRO A 90 2.28 -1.32 7.77
CA PRO A 90 2.30 -2.78 7.95
C PRO A 90 2.97 -3.51 6.77
N ALA A 91 3.66 -4.62 7.03
CA ALA A 91 4.40 -5.39 6.01
C ALA A 91 3.59 -5.73 4.73
N TYR A 92 2.26 -5.91 4.84
CA TYR A 92 1.40 -6.18 3.70
C TYR A 92 1.22 -5.01 2.73
N TRP A 93 1.53 -3.78 3.17
CA TRP A 93 1.09 -2.55 2.53
C TRP A 93 1.66 -2.37 1.12
N GLU A 94 2.97 -2.61 0.93
CA GLU A 94 3.61 -2.50 -0.38
C GLU A 94 2.99 -3.49 -1.38
N TYR A 95 2.81 -4.75 -0.97
CA TYR A 95 2.17 -5.78 -1.79
C TYR A 95 0.74 -5.38 -2.17
N CYS A 96 -0.05 -4.93 -1.20
CA CYS A 96 -1.43 -4.51 -1.44
C CYS A 96 -1.52 -3.32 -2.41
N MET A 97 -0.66 -2.32 -2.25
CA MET A 97 -0.59 -1.16 -3.15
C MET A 97 -0.20 -1.57 -4.57
N ALA A 98 0.81 -2.43 -4.71
CA ALA A 98 1.26 -2.95 -6.00
C ALA A 98 0.16 -3.74 -6.72
N VAL A 99 -0.52 -4.67 -6.02
CA VAL A 99 -1.65 -5.45 -6.56
C VAL A 99 -2.79 -4.53 -7.01
N CYS A 100 -3.10 -3.51 -6.21
CA CYS A 100 -4.19 -2.59 -6.54
C CYS A 100 -3.88 -1.63 -7.70
N ALA A 101 -2.60 -1.46 -8.06
CA ALA A 101 -2.15 -0.63 -9.17
C ALA A 101 -2.06 -1.40 -10.52
N LEU A 102 -2.30 -2.71 -10.51
CA LEU A 102 -2.25 -3.53 -11.73
C LEU A 102 -3.28 -3.08 -12.78
N ARG A 103 -2.80 -2.94 -14.01
CA ARG A 103 -3.59 -2.50 -15.18
C ARG A 103 -3.98 -3.63 -16.13
N TRP A 104 -3.45 -4.83 -15.91
CA TRP A 104 -3.71 -6.05 -16.70
C TRP A 104 -3.40 -5.90 -18.21
N ASP A 105 -2.58 -4.91 -18.57
CA ASP A 105 -2.16 -4.58 -19.93
C ASP A 105 -0.67 -4.90 -20.19
N ASP A 106 0.00 -5.48 -19.21
CA ASP A 106 1.40 -5.85 -19.21
C ASP A 106 1.65 -7.16 -18.41
N ASN A 107 2.91 -7.55 -18.29
CA ASN A 107 3.33 -8.71 -17.49
C ASN A 107 3.74 -8.34 -16.05
N TRP A 108 3.55 -7.10 -15.59
CA TRP A 108 3.99 -6.67 -14.26
C TRP A 108 3.35 -7.49 -13.15
N CYS A 109 2.09 -7.88 -13.33
CA CYS A 109 1.35 -8.75 -12.43
C CYS A 109 2.06 -10.09 -12.18
N LEU A 110 2.88 -10.58 -13.10
CA LEU A 110 3.62 -11.84 -12.97
C LEU A 110 4.94 -11.68 -12.19
N TRP A 111 5.38 -10.45 -11.94
CA TRP A 111 6.65 -10.17 -11.27
C TRP A 111 6.50 -9.74 -9.83
N ILE A 112 5.33 -9.24 -9.40
CA ILE A 112 5.10 -8.77 -8.02
C ILE A 112 5.54 -9.80 -6.98
N ASP A 113 5.13 -11.06 -7.14
CA ASP A 113 5.45 -12.16 -6.21
C ASP A 113 6.92 -12.59 -6.24
N SER A 114 7.71 -12.12 -7.21
CA SER A 114 9.14 -12.44 -7.31
C SER A 114 10.02 -11.60 -6.38
N PHE A 115 9.53 -10.42 -5.97
CA PHE A 115 10.33 -9.47 -5.19
C PHE A 115 9.59 -8.86 -4.00
N LEU A 116 8.27 -9.07 -3.86
CA LEU A 116 7.49 -8.76 -2.66
C LEU A 116 7.02 -10.04 -1.97
N GLU A 117 6.96 -10.01 -0.64
CA GLU A 117 6.25 -11.02 0.13
C GLU A 117 4.75 -10.93 -0.18
N THR A 118 4.11 -12.09 -0.34
CA THR A 118 2.72 -12.18 -0.80
C THR A 118 1.74 -12.10 0.37
N PHE A 119 0.77 -11.20 0.27
CA PHE A 119 -0.31 -11.01 1.25
C PHE A 119 -1.69 -11.04 0.57
N VAL A 120 -2.05 -12.21 0.01
CA VAL A 120 -3.27 -12.36 -0.82
C VAL A 120 -4.56 -12.01 -0.06
N PRO A 121 -4.81 -12.51 1.17
CA PRO A 121 -6.00 -12.15 1.93
C PRO A 121 -6.10 -10.64 2.18
N GLU A 122 -4.99 -10.02 2.57
CA GLU A 122 -4.89 -8.59 2.86
C GLU A 122 -5.19 -7.79 1.59
N ALA A 123 -4.58 -8.15 0.45
CA ALA A 123 -4.79 -7.47 -0.82
C ALA A 123 -6.24 -7.53 -1.31
N ALA A 124 -6.92 -8.67 -1.15
CA ALA A 124 -8.33 -8.80 -1.52
C ALA A 124 -9.24 -7.86 -0.71
N TRP A 125 -8.99 -7.72 0.60
CA TRP A 125 -9.71 -6.78 1.45
C TRP A 125 -9.32 -5.34 1.17
N PHE A 126 -8.04 -5.07 0.97
CA PHE A 126 -7.51 -3.73 0.71
C PHE A 126 -8.01 -3.17 -0.63
N GLN A 127 -8.10 -3.99 -1.67
CA GLN A 127 -8.61 -3.59 -2.99
C GLN A 127 -10.06 -3.09 -2.91
N SER A 128 -10.88 -3.71 -2.07
CA SER A 128 -12.27 -3.30 -1.83
C SER A 128 -12.39 -1.92 -1.16
N LEU A 129 -11.32 -1.45 -0.51
CA LEU A 129 -11.27 -0.21 0.24
C LEU A 129 -10.53 0.89 -0.53
N ARG A 130 -9.45 0.55 -1.26
CA ARG A 130 -8.59 1.51 -1.94
C ARG A 130 -9.36 2.41 -2.90
N LEU A 131 -10.27 1.83 -3.68
CA LEU A 131 -11.09 2.58 -4.63
C LEU A 131 -12.00 3.63 -3.96
N GLU A 132 -12.22 3.52 -2.65
CA GLU A 132 -13.12 4.39 -1.90
C GLU A 132 -12.35 5.39 -1.00
N LEU A 133 -11.08 5.10 -0.68
CA LEU A 133 -10.22 5.97 0.12
C LEU A 133 -9.50 7.05 -0.69
N TRP A 134 -9.25 6.78 -1.98
CA TRP A 134 -8.45 7.64 -2.87
C TRP A 134 -9.17 7.96 -4.19
N SER A 135 -10.51 7.95 -4.19
CA SER A 135 -11.37 8.47 -5.28
C SER A 135 -11.62 9.97 -5.18
#